data_AF-A0A352EZA4-F1
#
_entry.id   AF-A0A352EZA4-F1
#
_cell.length_a   1.000
_cell.length_b   1.000
_cell.length_c   1.000
_cell.angle_alpha   90.00
_cell.angle_beta   90.00
_cell.angle_gamma   90.00
#
_symmetry.space_group_name_H-M   'P 1'
#
loop_
_entity.id
_entity.type
_entity.pdbx_description
1 polymer ?
#
loop_
_entity_poly.entity_id
_entity_poly.type
_entity_poly.pdbx_seq_one_letter_code
_entity_poly.pdbx_strand_id
1 'polypeptide(L)'
;MEKLLPKHNETDNENIPMLNDGPSELPLRSFTPDQMVRCESCLRANPPTRVNCLYCAAALPVQSANIVLQKPALRPLEKWEQGYNNILLPPAANLTESCLAEAADFLRLETDELQRIVASNMPLPLARSSSKEEAELIQRHLRTAELTSLIVADASLGVDPPIKLRALEFHDQGLRAYQSPQAQPQEISWDDFVLIVSGRITRKRVELQEETKRSENRVLAADQFFADESVIEIFVKNRTTPYRIASGSFDFSCLAERKRLVAAENLSILIEVFRERVPGIVYDQSYNAVRKTLEPVWRSEQQNESTGWRRDRPGKYSLGSATETSNESQFSRYSRLRFYLLTQQQLTDIDA
;
A
#
# COMPACT_ATOMS: atom_id res chain seq x y z
N MET A 1 19.55 -68.69 -20.84
CA MET A 1 19.82 -67.85 -19.66
C MET A 1 20.54 -66.60 -20.17
N GLU A 2 19.90 -65.66 -20.85
CA GLU A 2 18.74 -64.83 -20.46
C GLU A 2 18.98 -64.03 -19.17
N LYS A 3 19.52 -62.82 -19.33
CA LYS A 3 19.38 -61.64 -18.44
C LYS A 3 19.52 -60.41 -19.34
N LEU A 4 18.44 -59.93 -19.96
CA LEU A 4 17.56 -58.86 -19.49
C LEU A 4 18.33 -57.57 -19.13
N LEU A 5 18.49 -56.72 -20.16
CA LEU A 5 18.72 -55.28 -20.04
C LEU A 5 17.41 -54.60 -19.62
N PRO A 6 17.39 -53.70 -18.61
CA PRO A 6 16.26 -52.82 -18.43
C PRO A 6 16.33 -51.66 -19.42
N LYS A 7 15.34 -51.62 -20.32
CA LYS A 7 14.90 -50.40 -21.00
C LYS A 7 14.25 -49.51 -19.95
N HIS A 8 14.78 -48.30 -19.73
CA HIS A 8 14.05 -47.24 -19.05
C HIS A 8 13.60 -46.20 -20.08
N ASN A 9 12.31 -45.93 -20.00
CA ASN A 9 11.49 -45.20 -20.93
C ASN A 9 11.88 -43.71 -21.02
N GLU A 10 11.89 -43.21 -22.25
CA GLU A 10 11.59 -41.82 -22.56
C GLU A 10 10.12 -41.52 -22.25
N THR A 11 9.83 -40.23 -22.10
CA THR A 11 8.52 -39.57 -22.01
C THR A 11 7.87 -39.42 -20.63
N ASP A 12 8.51 -38.62 -19.77
CA ASP A 12 7.76 -37.71 -18.89
C ASP A 12 7.89 -36.29 -19.45
N ASN A 13 7.00 -35.98 -20.38
CA ASN A 13 6.73 -34.62 -20.82
C ASN A 13 5.80 -34.02 -19.76
N GLU A 14 6.38 -33.41 -18.72
CA GLU A 14 5.60 -32.60 -17.77
C GLU A 14 5.02 -31.41 -18.53
N ASN A 15 3.80 -31.60 -19.03
CA ASN A 15 2.90 -30.53 -19.40
C ASN A 15 2.74 -29.62 -18.18
N ILE A 16 3.45 -28.49 -18.19
CA ILE A 16 3.12 -27.35 -17.33
C ILE A 16 1.65 -27.02 -17.64
N PRO A 17 0.71 -27.11 -16.67
CA PRO A 17 -0.62 -26.62 -16.88
C PRO A 17 -0.49 -25.10 -17.04
N MET A 18 -0.59 -24.61 -18.27
CA MET A 18 -0.91 -23.22 -18.53
C MET A 18 -2.32 -23.01 -17.95
N LEU A 19 -2.39 -22.58 -16.70
CA LEU A 19 -3.56 -21.96 -16.10
C LEU A 19 -3.87 -20.71 -16.92
N ASN A 20 -4.67 -20.88 -17.96
CA ASN A 20 -5.15 -19.83 -18.84
C ASN A 20 -6.68 -19.80 -18.75
N ASP A 21 -7.20 -19.73 -17.52
CA ASP A 21 -8.58 -19.37 -17.23
C ASP A 21 -8.63 -17.91 -16.78
N GLY A 22 -8.23 -17.02 -17.68
CA GLY A 22 -8.65 -15.62 -17.61
C GLY A 22 -10.11 -15.52 -18.07
N PRO A 23 -10.89 -14.55 -17.57
CA PRO A 23 -12.26 -14.35 -18.02
C PRO A 23 -12.25 -14.13 -19.53
N SER A 24 -13.08 -14.91 -20.22
CA SER A 24 -13.26 -14.90 -21.67
C SER A 24 -13.32 -13.47 -22.21
N GLU A 25 -12.22 -12.99 -22.79
CA GLU A 25 -12.18 -11.69 -23.45
C GLU A 25 -13.20 -11.73 -24.59
N LEU A 26 -14.33 -11.05 -24.40
CA LEU A 26 -15.26 -10.76 -25.48
C LEU A 26 -14.45 -10.13 -26.63
N PRO A 27 -14.72 -10.49 -27.90
CA PRO A 27 -13.94 -9.99 -29.03
C PRO A 27 -13.92 -8.47 -28.99
N LEU A 28 -12.72 -7.90 -28.91
CA LEU A 28 -12.47 -6.45 -28.92
C LEU A 28 -13.22 -5.84 -30.11
N ARG A 29 -14.37 -5.20 -29.85
CA ARG A 29 -15.11 -4.46 -30.87
C ARG A 29 -14.19 -3.35 -31.38
N SER A 30 -13.89 -3.39 -32.67
CA SER A 30 -13.17 -2.31 -33.33
C SER A 30 -14.04 -1.04 -33.33
N PHE A 31 -13.42 0.11 -33.04
CA PHE A 31 -14.09 1.40 -33.12
C PHE A 31 -14.24 1.82 -34.58
N THR A 32 -15.40 2.37 -34.94
CA THR A 32 -15.59 2.95 -36.27
C THR A 32 -14.78 4.25 -36.41
N PRO A 33 -14.45 4.70 -37.64
CA PRO A 33 -13.73 5.96 -37.84
C PRO A 33 -14.38 7.18 -37.15
N ASP A 34 -15.71 7.21 -37.09
CA ASP A 34 -16.49 8.30 -36.46
C ASP A 34 -16.43 8.27 -34.92
N GLN A 35 -16.11 7.12 -34.33
CA GLN A 35 -15.89 6.98 -32.89
C GLN A 35 -14.47 7.35 -32.47
N MET A 36 -13.56 7.52 -33.43
CA MET A 36 -12.16 7.80 -33.14
C MET A 36 -11.92 9.28 -32.81
N VAL A 37 -11.08 9.54 -31.82
CA VAL A 37 -10.72 10.89 -31.39
C VAL A 37 -9.44 11.32 -32.10
N ARG A 38 -9.45 12.47 -32.78
CA ARG A 38 -8.24 13.04 -33.38
C ARG A 38 -7.43 13.80 -32.34
N CYS A 39 -6.13 13.52 -32.27
CA CYS A 39 -5.21 14.29 -31.44
C CYS A 39 -4.99 15.68 -32.04
N GLU A 40 -5.16 16.74 -31.25
CA GLU A 40 -4.98 18.12 -31.75
C GLU A 40 -3.51 18.44 -32.06
N SER A 41 -2.56 17.77 -31.40
CA SER A 41 -1.13 18.01 -31.62
C SER A 41 -0.55 17.31 -32.86
N CYS A 42 -0.95 16.07 -33.15
CA CYS A 42 -0.38 15.29 -34.25
C CYS A 42 -1.40 14.87 -35.32
N LEU A 43 -2.68 15.22 -35.14
CA LEU A 43 -3.81 14.98 -36.04
C LEU A 43 -4.14 13.50 -36.33
N ARG A 44 -3.44 12.57 -35.68
CA ARG A 44 -3.69 11.13 -35.79
C ARG A 44 -4.92 10.73 -34.98
N ALA A 45 -5.69 9.79 -35.52
CA ALA A 45 -6.87 9.24 -34.88
C ALA A 45 -6.47 8.24 -33.79
N ASN A 46 -7.18 8.26 -32.67
CA ASN A 46 -6.95 7.42 -31.49
C ASN A 46 -8.26 6.76 -31.07
N PRO A 47 -8.21 5.56 -30.47
CA PRO A 47 -9.37 4.96 -29.83
C PRO A 47 -9.96 5.88 -28.74
N PRO A 48 -11.29 5.97 -28.61
CA PRO A 48 -11.95 6.85 -27.64
C PRO A 48 -11.72 6.43 -26.17
N THR A 49 -11.16 5.24 -25.94
CA THR A 49 -10.87 4.70 -24.62
C THR A 49 -9.63 5.30 -23.95
N ARG A 50 -8.79 6.04 -24.69
CA ARG A 50 -7.54 6.62 -24.19
C ARG A 50 -7.72 8.07 -23.77
N VAL A 51 -7.00 8.45 -22.72
CA VAL A 51 -6.84 9.86 -22.30
C VAL A 51 -5.68 10.56 -23.01
N ASN A 52 -4.65 9.80 -23.42
CA ASN A 52 -3.46 10.32 -24.10
C ASN A 52 -3.28 9.67 -25.48
N CYS A 53 -2.78 10.47 -26.43
CA CYS A 53 -2.49 10.04 -27.79
C CYS A 53 -1.46 8.92 -27.82
N LEU A 54 -1.76 7.84 -28.54
CA LEU A 54 -0.88 6.69 -28.75
C LEU A 54 0.45 7.08 -29.42
N TYR A 55 0.46 8.16 -30.21
CA TYR A 55 1.60 8.48 -31.07
C TYR A 55 2.53 9.57 -30.52
N CYS A 56 1.99 10.54 -29.79
CA CYS A 56 2.78 11.67 -29.28
C CYS A 56 2.56 11.95 -27.78
N ALA A 57 1.78 11.11 -27.10
CA ALA A 57 1.44 11.25 -25.68
C ALA A 57 0.68 12.52 -25.27
N ALA A 58 0.36 13.43 -26.20
CA ALA A 58 -0.47 14.60 -25.92
C ALA A 58 -1.87 14.20 -25.42
N ALA A 59 -2.44 14.98 -24.51
CA ALA A 59 -3.79 14.77 -24.00
C ALA A 59 -4.82 14.84 -25.15
N LEU A 60 -5.80 13.94 -25.12
CA LEU A 60 -6.88 13.91 -26.10
C LEU A 60 -8.08 14.75 -25.62
N PRO A 61 -8.79 15.45 -26.51
CA PRO A 61 -9.94 16.26 -26.12
C PRO A 61 -11.05 15.38 -25.55
N VAL A 62 -11.57 15.77 -24.38
CA VAL A 62 -12.65 15.08 -23.69
C VAL A 62 -13.98 15.43 -24.35
N GLN A 63 -14.48 14.55 -25.20
CA GLN A 63 -15.83 14.68 -25.78
C GLN A 63 -16.84 13.94 -24.89
N SER A 64 -17.98 14.56 -24.60
CA SER A 64 -19.03 14.01 -23.74
C SER A 64 -19.49 12.60 -24.15
N ALA A 65 -19.52 12.32 -25.46
CA ALA A 65 -19.86 11.00 -26.00
C ALA A 65 -18.83 9.89 -25.66
N ASN A 66 -17.57 10.26 -25.43
CA ASN A 66 -16.47 9.32 -25.21
C ASN A 66 -16.09 9.16 -23.74
N ILE A 67 -16.59 10.01 -22.83
CA ILE A 67 -16.28 9.95 -21.40
C ILE A 67 -16.61 8.57 -20.82
N VAL A 68 -17.73 7.98 -21.23
CA VAL A 68 -18.17 6.65 -20.76
C VAL A 68 -17.25 5.53 -21.24
N LEU A 69 -16.56 5.73 -22.37
CA LEU A 69 -15.65 4.73 -22.95
C LEU A 69 -14.22 4.86 -22.39
N GLN A 70 -13.87 5.98 -21.78
CA GLN A 70 -12.54 6.19 -21.21
C GLN A 70 -12.34 5.25 -20.02
N LYS A 71 -11.30 4.41 -20.10
CA LYS A 71 -10.88 3.57 -18.99
C LYS A 71 -9.59 4.12 -18.39
N PRO A 72 -9.47 4.21 -17.06
CA PRO A 72 -8.22 4.60 -16.42
C PRO A 72 -7.13 3.55 -16.68
N ALA A 73 -5.90 4.02 -16.83
CA ALA A 73 -4.72 3.18 -16.96
C ALA A 73 -4.16 2.85 -15.56
N LEU A 74 -4.96 2.12 -14.78
CA LEU A 74 -4.59 1.68 -13.44
C LEU A 74 -3.42 0.69 -13.54
N ARG A 75 -2.21 1.19 -13.29
CA ARG A 75 -0.99 0.42 -13.13
C ARG A 75 -0.43 0.60 -11.72
N PRO A 76 0.32 -0.38 -11.19
CA PRO A 76 1.16 -0.14 -10.03
C PRO A 76 2.12 1.03 -10.32
N LEU A 77 2.20 1.96 -9.37
CA LEU A 77 3.19 3.03 -9.40
C LEU A 77 4.47 2.55 -8.73
N GLU A 78 5.60 3.00 -9.25
CA GLU A 78 6.92 2.72 -8.67
C GLU A 78 7.10 3.41 -7.32
N LYS A 79 8.08 2.97 -6.54
CA LYS A 79 8.30 3.46 -5.16
C LYS A 79 8.53 4.97 -5.08
N TRP A 80 9.21 5.56 -6.07
CA TRP A 80 9.52 6.99 -6.14
C TRP A 80 8.42 7.80 -6.82
N GLU A 81 7.44 7.15 -7.46
CA GLU A 81 6.35 7.85 -8.15
C GLU A 81 5.31 8.33 -7.13
N GLN A 82 5.01 9.62 -7.21
CA GLN A 82 3.88 10.23 -6.50
C GLN A 82 2.59 9.99 -7.29
N GLY A 83 1.51 9.68 -6.59
CA GLY A 83 0.20 9.43 -7.18
C GLY A 83 -0.92 10.22 -6.51
N TYR A 84 -2.11 10.02 -7.06
CA TYR A 84 -3.37 10.57 -6.56
C TYR A 84 -4.27 9.42 -6.13
N ASN A 85 -4.75 9.45 -4.90
CA ASN A 85 -5.56 8.39 -4.32
C ASN A 85 -7.04 8.78 -4.38
N ASN A 86 -7.88 7.93 -4.96
CA ASN A 86 -9.33 8.06 -4.84
C ASN A 86 -9.76 7.32 -3.57
N ILE A 87 -10.10 8.06 -2.52
CA ILE A 87 -10.50 7.53 -1.22
C ILE A 87 -12.02 7.46 -1.16
N LEU A 88 -12.59 6.28 -0.90
CA LEU A 88 -14.02 6.11 -0.61
C LEU A 88 -14.38 6.94 0.64
N LEU A 89 -15.51 7.65 0.62
CA LEU A 89 -16.05 8.32 1.80
C LEU A 89 -17.34 7.60 2.25
N PRO A 90 -17.40 7.06 3.49
CA PRO A 90 -18.61 6.47 4.02
C PRO A 90 -19.65 7.54 4.45
N PRO A 91 -20.94 7.16 4.58
CA PRO A 91 -21.49 5.86 4.18
C PRO A 91 -21.57 5.76 2.65
N ALA A 92 -21.27 4.57 2.13
CA ALA A 92 -21.60 4.27 0.74
C ALA A 92 -23.11 4.00 0.61
N ALA A 93 -23.69 4.33 -0.54
CA ALA A 93 -25.06 3.92 -0.85
C ALA A 93 -25.19 2.38 -0.83
N ASN A 94 -26.41 1.88 -0.65
CA ASN A 94 -26.70 0.46 -0.81
C ASN A 94 -26.57 0.09 -2.30
N LEU A 95 -25.38 -0.32 -2.71
CA LEU A 95 -25.10 -0.67 -4.10
C LEU A 95 -25.84 -1.95 -4.47
N THR A 96 -26.45 -1.95 -5.65
CA THR A 96 -26.90 -3.20 -6.27
C THR A 96 -25.69 -4.03 -6.69
N GLU A 97 -25.88 -5.35 -6.80
CA GLU A 97 -24.81 -6.26 -7.23
C GLU A 97 -24.26 -5.90 -8.62
N SER A 98 -25.13 -5.43 -9.53
CA SER A 98 -24.72 -4.93 -10.86
C SER A 98 -23.84 -3.69 -10.78
N CYS A 99 -24.24 -2.68 -9.99
CA CYS A 99 -23.44 -1.46 -9.82
C CYS A 99 -22.08 -1.76 -9.17
N LEU A 100 -22.06 -2.69 -8.21
CA LEU A 100 -20.82 -3.12 -7.57
C LEU A 100 -19.89 -3.80 -8.56
N ALA A 101 -20.39 -4.73 -9.38
CA ALA A 101 -19.61 -5.43 -10.39
C ALA A 101 -19.06 -4.46 -11.47
N GLU A 102 -19.87 -3.51 -11.93
CA GLU A 102 -19.44 -2.49 -12.90
C GLU A 102 -18.35 -1.57 -12.32
N ALA A 103 -18.51 -1.13 -11.07
CA ALA A 103 -17.50 -0.33 -10.40
C ALA A 103 -16.20 -1.13 -10.16
N ALA A 104 -16.30 -2.41 -9.81
CA ALA A 104 -15.16 -3.30 -9.62
C ALA A 104 -14.37 -3.50 -10.93
N ASP A 105 -15.05 -3.79 -12.06
CA ASP A 105 -14.41 -3.89 -13.39
C ASP A 105 -13.69 -2.59 -13.75
N PHE A 106 -14.35 -1.45 -13.54
CA PHE A 106 -13.78 -0.13 -13.85
C PHE A 106 -12.52 0.16 -13.02
N LEU A 107 -12.53 -0.20 -11.73
CA LEU A 107 -11.40 -0.05 -10.82
C LEU A 107 -10.34 -1.15 -10.95
N ARG A 108 -10.58 -2.18 -11.77
CA ARG A 108 -9.75 -3.39 -11.86
C ARG A 108 -9.55 -4.05 -10.50
N LEU A 109 -10.62 -4.11 -9.71
CA LEU A 109 -10.70 -4.81 -8.45
C LEU A 109 -11.59 -6.04 -8.63
N GLU A 110 -11.37 -7.06 -7.81
CA GLU A 110 -12.35 -8.13 -7.70
C GLU A 110 -13.62 -7.60 -7.01
N THR A 111 -14.79 -8.16 -7.36
CA THR A 111 -16.07 -7.68 -6.80
C THR A 111 -16.12 -7.89 -5.28
N ASP A 112 -15.53 -8.97 -4.77
CA ASP A 112 -15.43 -9.24 -3.33
C ASP A 112 -14.47 -8.28 -2.61
N GLU A 113 -13.41 -7.83 -3.28
CA GLU A 113 -12.50 -6.79 -2.77
C GLU A 113 -13.24 -5.47 -2.60
N LEU A 114 -13.95 -5.01 -3.64
CA LEU A 114 -14.72 -3.77 -3.55
C LEU A 114 -15.83 -3.88 -2.49
N GLN A 115 -16.52 -5.02 -2.41
CA GLN A 115 -17.51 -5.28 -1.37
C GLN A 115 -16.92 -5.15 0.03
N ARG A 116 -15.73 -5.71 0.28
CA ARG A 116 -15.03 -5.59 1.57
C ARG A 116 -14.62 -4.16 1.88
N ILE A 117 -14.19 -3.39 0.88
CA ILE A 117 -13.87 -1.97 1.04
C ILE A 117 -15.13 -1.22 1.50
N VAL A 118 -16.25 -1.39 0.79
CA VAL A 118 -17.53 -0.74 1.12
C VAL A 118 -18.05 -1.16 2.50
N ALA A 119 -18.03 -2.46 2.80
CA ALA A 119 -18.51 -3.01 4.07
C ALA A 119 -17.67 -2.59 5.28
N SER A 120 -16.42 -2.15 5.08
CA SER A 120 -15.58 -1.64 6.17
C SER A 120 -16.15 -0.37 6.82
N ASN A 121 -17.03 0.35 6.11
CA ASN A 121 -17.59 1.64 6.52
C ASN A 121 -16.51 2.65 6.98
N MET A 122 -15.34 2.60 6.34
CA MET A 122 -14.22 3.48 6.63
C MET A 122 -13.68 4.11 5.35
N PRO A 123 -13.06 5.29 5.45
CA PRO A 123 -12.32 5.87 4.35
C PRO A 123 -11.12 5.00 3.95
N LEU A 124 -11.23 4.36 2.79
CA LEU A 124 -10.21 3.46 2.23
C LEU A 124 -9.96 3.79 0.74
N PRO A 125 -8.75 3.54 0.23
CA PRO A 125 -8.43 3.79 -1.17
C PRO A 125 -9.16 2.81 -2.10
N LEU A 126 -9.72 3.33 -3.18
CA LEU A 126 -10.34 2.59 -4.28
C LEU A 126 -9.41 2.48 -5.50
N ALA A 127 -8.58 3.51 -5.71
CA ALA A 127 -7.58 3.54 -6.77
C ALA A 127 -6.44 4.49 -6.40
N ARG A 128 -5.27 4.28 -7.00
CA ARG A 128 -4.13 5.20 -6.99
C ARG A 128 -3.68 5.43 -8.42
N SER A 129 -3.87 6.64 -8.94
CA SER A 129 -3.56 7.02 -10.32
C SER A 129 -2.26 7.80 -10.42
N SER A 130 -1.68 7.82 -11.61
CA SER A 130 -0.41 8.52 -11.88
C SER A 130 -0.60 10.04 -12.08
N SER A 131 -1.80 10.48 -12.46
CA SER A 131 -2.12 11.88 -12.69
C SER A 131 -3.43 12.29 -12.03
N LYS A 132 -3.62 13.61 -11.90
CA LYS A 132 -4.82 14.22 -11.32
C LYS A 132 -6.03 14.02 -12.24
N GLU A 133 -5.85 14.18 -13.54
CA GLU A 133 -6.90 14.04 -14.55
C GLU A 133 -7.45 12.60 -14.57
N GLU A 134 -6.58 11.62 -14.37
CA GLU A 134 -6.97 10.21 -14.22
C GLU A 134 -7.75 9.98 -12.91
N ALA A 135 -7.33 10.58 -11.79
CA ALA A 135 -8.08 10.54 -10.54
C ALA A 135 -9.47 11.19 -10.67
N GLU A 136 -9.58 12.30 -11.41
CA GLU A 136 -10.83 13.00 -11.69
C GLU A 136 -11.75 12.21 -12.62
N LEU A 137 -11.20 11.46 -13.59
CA LEU A 137 -11.96 10.49 -14.37
C LEU A 137 -12.55 9.41 -13.46
N ILE A 138 -11.73 8.83 -12.57
CA ILE A 138 -12.19 7.80 -11.63
C ILE A 138 -13.27 8.35 -10.70
N GLN A 139 -13.06 9.52 -10.09
CA GLN A 139 -14.02 10.14 -9.19
C GLN A 139 -15.38 10.40 -9.86
N ARG A 140 -15.38 10.83 -11.13
CA ARG A 140 -16.62 11.02 -11.90
C ARG A 140 -17.37 9.71 -12.12
N HIS A 141 -16.66 8.63 -12.48
CA HIS A 141 -17.29 7.32 -12.67
C HIS A 141 -17.83 6.75 -11.35
N LEU A 142 -17.10 6.90 -10.25
CA LEU A 142 -17.54 6.50 -8.92
C LEU A 142 -18.84 7.23 -8.53
N ARG A 143 -18.95 8.52 -8.83
CA ARG A 143 -20.17 9.29 -8.57
C ARG A 143 -21.39 8.73 -9.32
N THR A 144 -21.23 8.30 -10.57
CA THR A 144 -22.30 7.64 -11.34
C THR A 144 -22.74 6.33 -10.70
N ALA A 145 -21.81 5.62 -10.05
CA ALA A 145 -22.09 4.41 -9.28
C ALA A 145 -22.52 4.71 -7.82
N GLU A 146 -22.90 5.95 -7.50
CA GLU A 146 -23.32 6.38 -6.15
C GLU A 146 -22.24 6.20 -5.06
N LEU A 147 -20.98 6.09 -5.47
CA LEU A 147 -19.82 6.04 -4.58
C LEU A 147 -19.22 7.44 -4.41
N THR A 148 -19.34 7.98 -3.21
CA THR A 148 -18.70 9.25 -2.85
C THR A 148 -17.21 9.01 -2.63
N SER A 149 -16.35 9.82 -3.27
CA SER A 149 -14.90 9.70 -3.09
C SER A 149 -14.20 11.05 -3.05
N LEU A 150 -13.04 11.08 -2.39
CA LEU A 150 -12.13 12.23 -2.27
C LEU A 150 -10.81 11.92 -2.98
N ILE A 151 -10.28 12.88 -3.73
CA ILE A 151 -8.95 12.75 -4.34
C ILE A 151 -7.92 13.31 -3.36
N VAL A 152 -6.94 12.49 -2.97
CA VAL A 152 -5.85 12.88 -2.06
C VAL A 152 -4.50 12.58 -2.73
N ALA A 153 -3.71 13.63 -2.97
CA ALA A 153 -2.36 13.46 -3.49
C ALA A 153 -1.42 12.85 -2.43
N ASP A 154 -0.50 11.99 -2.84
CA ASP A 154 0.51 11.42 -1.92
C ASP A 154 1.35 12.52 -1.25
N ALA A 155 1.63 13.60 -1.96
CA ALA A 155 2.32 14.77 -1.40
C ALA A 155 1.57 15.39 -0.21
N SER A 156 0.24 15.33 -0.20
CA SER A 156 -0.60 15.83 0.90
C SER A 156 -0.62 14.89 2.10
N LEU A 157 -0.35 13.60 1.90
CA LEU A 157 -0.17 12.63 2.99
C LEU A 157 1.22 12.78 3.66
N GLY A 158 2.15 13.50 3.03
CA GLY A 158 3.53 13.66 3.48
C GLY A 158 4.42 12.54 2.94
N VAL A 159 5.67 12.88 2.63
CA VAL A 159 6.65 11.98 2.01
C VAL A 159 7.78 11.59 2.95
N ASP A 160 8.02 12.37 4.00
CA ASP A 160 9.13 12.15 4.92
C ASP A 160 8.95 10.88 5.74
N PRO A 161 9.99 10.11 6.05
CA PRO A 161 9.88 8.95 6.94
C PRO A 161 9.49 9.38 8.36
N PRO A 162 8.76 8.53 9.11
CA PRO A 162 8.40 8.83 10.48
C PRO A 162 9.63 8.95 11.38
N ILE A 163 9.54 9.82 12.38
CA ILE A 163 10.59 10.03 13.37
C ILE A 163 10.55 8.88 14.37
N LYS A 164 11.55 8.00 14.31
CA LYS A 164 11.64 6.84 15.21
C LYS A 164 12.00 7.29 16.62
N LEU A 165 11.13 7.00 17.57
CA LEU A 165 11.36 7.20 18.99
C LEU A 165 11.93 5.94 19.64
N ARG A 166 12.85 6.13 20.57
CA ARG A 166 13.57 5.08 21.31
C ARG A 166 13.22 5.06 22.78
N ALA A 167 12.83 6.20 23.35
CA ALA A 167 12.39 6.29 24.73
C ALA A 167 11.46 7.51 24.89
N LEU A 168 10.68 7.49 25.97
CA LEU A 168 9.87 8.61 26.42
C LEU A 168 10.18 8.89 27.90
N GLU A 169 10.00 10.13 28.33
CA GLU A 169 9.95 10.51 29.74
C GLU A 169 8.69 11.36 29.95
N PHE A 170 7.80 10.93 30.84
CA PHE A 170 6.54 11.62 31.11
C PHE A 170 6.70 12.66 32.22
N HIS A 171 6.02 13.79 32.07
CA HIS A 171 5.88 14.81 33.11
C HIS A 171 4.46 15.39 33.07
N ASP A 172 4.17 16.35 33.96
CA ASP A 172 2.80 16.83 34.18
C ASP A 172 2.20 17.53 32.96
N GLN A 173 3.01 18.29 32.22
CA GLN A 173 2.57 19.10 31.08
C GLN A 173 2.76 18.42 29.71
N GLY A 174 3.45 17.29 29.66
CA GLY A 174 3.76 16.64 28.39
C GLY A 174 4.71 15.47 28.55
N LEU A 175 5.49 15.25 27.50
CA LEU A 175 6.55 14.26 27.49
C LEU A 175 7.80 14.76 26.77
N ARG A 176 8.93 14.13 27.09
CA ARG A 176 10.17 14.23 26.33
C ARG A 176 10.36 12.97 25.50
N ALA A 177 10.56 13.16 24.20
CA ALA A 177 10.73 12.10 23.22
C ALA A 177 12.18 12.02 22.73
N TYR A 178 12.78 10.83 22.86
CA TYR A 178 14.18 10.59 22.52
C TYR A 178 14.29 9.77 21.24
N GLN A 179 15.04 10.25 20.25
CA GLN A 179 15.35 9.49 19.02
C GLN A 179 16.61 8.63 19.15
N SER A 180 17.53 9.06 20.00
CA SER A 180 18.72 8.33 20.39
C SER A 180 19.19 8.84 21.76
N PRO A 181 20.04 8.09 22.48
CA PRO A 181 20.56 8.52 23.78
C PRO A 181 21.36 9.83 23.72
N GLN A 182 21.96 10.17 22.58
CA GLN A 182 22.79 11.36 22.39
C GLN A 182 22.05 12.55 21.78
N ALA A 183 20.86 12.32 21.21
CA ALA A 183 20.06 13.39 20.61
C ALA A 183 19.37 14.22 21.70
N GLN A 184 19.24 15.52 21.46
CA GLN A 184 18.43 16.39 22.33
C GLN A 184 16.96 15.91 22.30
N PRO A 185 16.33 15.70 23.46
CA PRO A 185 14.93 15.28 23.50
C PRO A 185 14.01 16.34 22.91
N GLN A 186 12.94 15.88 22.26
CA GLN A 186 11.87 16.75 21.78
C GLN A 186 10.76 16.80 22.83
N GLU A 187 10.40 18.01 23.26
CA GLU A 187 9.30 18.22 24.20
C GLU A 187 7.98 18.30 23.44
N ILE A 188 6.97 17.60 23.93
CA ILE A 188 5.64 17.52 23.31
C ILE A 188 4.60 17.74 24.41
N SER A 189 3.77 18.78 24.25
CA SER A 189 2.67 19.06 25.17
C SER A 189 1.57 18.00 25.07
N TRP A 190 0.91 17.68 26.17
CA TRP A 190 -0.28 16.82 26.15
C TRP A 190 -1.40 17.38 25.26
N ASP A 191 -1.47 18.70 25.12
CA ASP A 191 -2.48 19.38 24.28
C ASP A 191 -2.18 19.33 22.79
N ASP A 192 -0.96 18.93 22.40
CA ASP A 192 -0.54 18.88 21.00
C ASP A 192 -0.91 17.57 20.32
N PHE A 193 -1.23 16.51 21.07
CA PHE A 193 -1.55 15.21 20.50
C PHE A 193 -2.91 15.22 19.79
N VAL A 194 -2.95 14.64 18.59
CA VAL A 194 -4.14 14.64 17.73
C VAL A 194 -4.65 13.23 17.46
N LEU A 195 -3.76 12.33 17.05
CA LEU A 195 -4.10 10.98 16.62
C LEU A 195 -3.01 9.99 16.99
N ILE A 196 -3.40 8.83 17.50
CA ILE A 196 -2.55 7.64 17.62
C ILE A 196 -3.11 6.54 16.73
N VAL A 197 -2.29 6.06 15.80
CA VAL A 197 -2.62 4.92 14.93
C VAL A 197 -1.77 3.73 15.32
N SER A 198 -2.38 2.59 15.59
CA SER A 198 -1.68 1.35 15.93
C SER A 198 -1.79 0.31 14.83
N GLY A 199 -0.76 -0.52 14.68
CA GLY A 199 -0.71 -1.55 13.65
C GLY A 199 0.41 -2.55 13.85
N ARG A 200 0.52 -3.49 12.92
CA ARG A 200 1.63 -4.46 12.84
C ARG A 200 2.38 -4.32 11.52
N ILE A 201 3.69 -4.18 11.60
CA ILE A 201 4.59 -4.25 10.46
C ILE A 201 5.14 -5.66 10.36
N THR A 202 4.81 -6.33 9.27
CA THR A 202 5.34 -7.64 8.91
C THR A 202 6.39 -7.49 7.82
N ARG A 203 7.57 -8.07 8.04
CA ARG A 203 8.63 -8.20 7.03
C ARG A 203 8.92 -9.67 6.80
N LYS A 204 8.95 -10.08 5.52
CA LYS A 204 9.38 -11.40 5.09
C LYS A 204 10.59 -11.22 4.19
N ARG A 205 11.73 -11.82 4.52
CA ARG A 205 12.94 -11.79 3.70
C ARG A 205 13.30 -13.23 3.30
N VAL A 206 13.42 -13.48 2.01
CA VAL A 206 13.84 -14.77 1.44
C VAL A 206 15.20 -14.55 0.81
N GLU A 207 16.23 -15.22 1.32
CA GLU A 207 17.57 -15.20 0.75
C GLU A 207 17.81 -16.49 -0.04
N LEU A 208 18.11 -16.38 -1.33
CA LEU A 208 18.42 -17.50 -2.20
C LEU A 208 19.90 -17.49 -2.54
N GLN A 209 20.53 -18.65 -2.49
CA GLN A 209 21.88 -18.85 -2.96
C GLN A 209 21.85 -19.75 -4.19
N GLU A 210 22.35 -19.28 -5.33
CA GLU A 210 22.32 -20.00 -6.59
C GLU A 210 23.74 -20.33 -7.11
N GLU A 211 23.90 -21.52 -7.66
CA GLU A 211 25.07 -21.91 -8.44
C GLU A 211 24.76 -21.75 -9.93
N THR A 212 25.46 -20.84 -10.60
CA THR A 212 25.32 -20.63 -12.04
C THR A 212 26.13 -21.71 -12.78
N LYS A 213 25.46 -22.68 -13.40
CA LYS A 213 26.08 -23.60 -14.39
C LYS A 213 25.66 -23.21 -15.80
N ARG A 214 26.45 -23.63 -16.80
CA ARG A 214 26.31 -23.24 -18.22
C ARG A 214 24.93 -23.47 -18.84
N SER A 215 24.06 -24.29 -18.24
CA SER A 215 22.71 -24.57 -18.76
C SER A 215 21.58 -24.29 -17.78
N GLU A 216 21.81 -24.34 -16.46
CA GLU A 216 20.76 -24.19 -15.44
C GLU A 216 21.31 -23.57 -14.16
N ASN A 217 20.53 -22.64 -13.57
CA ASN A 217 20.77 -22.13 -12.22
C ASN A 217 20.24 -23.15 -11.22
N ARG A 218 21.11 -23.63 -10.33
CA ARG A 218 20.70 -24.53 -9.26
C ARG A 218 20.65 -23.77 -7.94
N VAL A 219 19.49 -23.74 -7.28
CA VAL A 219 19.37 -23.23 -5.91
C VAL A 219 20.14 -24.15 -4.96
N LEU A 220 21.12 -23.58 -4.27
CA LEU A 220 21.97 -24.24 -3.27
C LEU A 220 21.35 -24.16 -1.87
N ALA A 221 20.79 -23.01 -1.53
CA ALA A 221 20.19 -22.74 -0.24
C ALA A 221 19.07 -21.70 -0.38
N ALA A 222 18.08 -21.79 0.50
CA ALA A 222 17.00 -20.83 0.62
C ALA A 222 16.72 -20.60 2.11
N ASP A 223 17.04 -19.41 2.61
CA ASP A 223 16.78 -19.01 3.99
C ASP A 223 15.59 -18.05 4.03
N GLN A 224 14.73 -18.22 5.03
CA GLN A 224 13.53 -17.41 5.18
C GLN A 224 13.45 -16.79 6.58
N PHE A 225 13.37 -15.47 6.61
CA PHE A 225 13.25 -14.67 7.82
C PHE A 225 11.88 -14.01 7.87
N PHE A 226 11.28 -14.04 9.06
CA PHE A 226 10.01 -13.37 9.32
C PHE A 226 10.17 -12.47 10.54
N ALA A 227 9.74 -11.23 10.40
CA ALA A 227 9.59 -10.29 11.50
C ALA A 227 8.15 -9.79 11.54
N ASP A 228 7.60 -9.68 12.74
CA ASP A 228 6.27 -9.14 12.99
C ASP A 228 6.37 -8.24 14.22
N GLU A 229 6.26 -6.93 13.99
CA GLU A 229 6.51 -5.91 14.98
C GLU A 229 5.26 -5.05 15.19
N SER A 230 4.87 -4.87 16.46
CA SER A 230 3.79 -3.95 16.79
C SER A 230 4.32 -2.51 16.79
N VAL A 231 3.57 -1.61 16.16
CA VAL A 231 3.96 -0.21 16.00
C VAL A 231 2.81 0.71 16.35
N ILE A 232 3.16 1.91 16.82
CA ILE A 232 2.24 3.05 16.87
C ILE A 232 2.85 4.24 16.16
N GLU A 233 2.02 4.98 15.44
CA GLU A 233 2.33 6.33 14.97
C GLU A 233 1.53 7.36 15.74
N ILE A 234 2.21 8.44 16.11
CA ILE A 234 1.68 9.51 16.94
C ILE A 234 1.78 10.81 16.15
N PHE A 235 0.63 11.45 15.96
CA PHE A 235 0.50 12.73 15.25
C PHE A 235 0.21 13.86 16.23
N VAL A 236 0.83 15.02 15.96
CA VAL A 236 0.71 16.24 16.77
C VAL A 236 0.36 17.44 15.89
N LYS A 237 -0.34 18.44 16.44
CA LYS A 237 -0.97 19.56 15.68
C LYS A 237 -0.02 20.28 14.73
N ASN A 238 1.20 20.58 15.17
CA ASN A 238 2.14 21.44 14.45
C ASN A 238 3.18 20.65 13.62
N ARG A 239 2.90 19.38 13.29
CA ARG A 239 3.84 18.56 12.52
C ARG A 239 3.11 17.59 11.59
N THR A 240 3.57 17.53 10.35
CA THR A 240 3.10 16.60 9.33
C THR A 240 3.72 15.21 9.46
N THR A 241 4.99 15.14 9.86
CA THR A 241 5.72 13.88 10.06
C THR A 241 5.39 13.24 11.41
N PRO A 242 4.82 12.02 11.44
CA PRO A 242 4.49 11.37 12.70
C PRO A 242 5.75 10.88 13.43
N TYR A 243 5.60 10.73 14.75
CA TYR A 243 6.51 9.93 15.54
C TYR A 243 6.13 8.45 15.44
N ARG A 244 7.11 7.56 15.37
CA ARG A 244 6.87 6.11 15.37
C ARG A 244 7.58 5.45 16.54
N ILE A 245 6.83 4.66 17.30
CA ILE A 245 7.34 3.75 18.32
C ILE A 245 7.15 2.33 17.79
N ALA A 246 8.23 1.56 17.79
CA ALA A 246 8.24 0.18 17.34
C ALA A 246 8.65 -0.73 18.49
N SER A 247 7.83 -1.75 18.79
CA SER A 247 7.93 -2.52 20.02
C SER A 247 9.29 -3.21 20.20
N GLY A 248 9.93 -3.65 19.12
CA GLY A 248 11.20 -4.38 19.18
C GLY A 248 12.40 -3.49 19.47
N SER A 249 12.24 -2.16 19.47
CA SER A 249 13.38 -1.25 19.47
C SER A 249 13.15 0.04 20.28
N PHE A 250 12.23 -0.03 21.24
CA PHE A 250 11.84 1.05 22.15
C PHE A 250 12.06 0.63 23.62
N ASP A 251 12.57 1.56 24.44
CA ASP A 251 12.72 1.41 25.88
C ASP A 251 11.45 1.83 26.62
N PHE A 252 10.76 0.84 27.16
CA PHE A 252 9.53 1.00 27.94
C PHE A 252 9.74 1.36 29.42
N SER A 253 10.92 1.84 29.80
CA SER A 253 11.19 2.26 31.19
C SER A 253 10.28 3.42 31.65
N CYS A 254 9.70 4.18 30.72
CA CYS A 254 8.66 5.18 31.01
C CYS A 254 7.40 4.62 31.68
N LEU A 255 7.17 3.30 31.60
CA LEU A 255 6.02 2.63 32.21
C LEU A 255 6.23 2.28 33.70
N ALA A 256 7.46 2.42 34.21
CA ALA A 256 7.82 2.10 35.60
C ALA A 256 7.24 0.73 36.04
N GLU A 257 6.46 0.70 37.11
CA GLU A 257 5.86 -0.53 37.68
C GLU A 257 4.83 -1.20 36.77
N ARG A 258 4.29 -0.48 35.76
CA ARG A 258 3.35 -1.06 34.77
C ARG A 258 4.10 -1.87 33.70
N LYS A 259 5.43 -1.76 33.60
CA LYS A 259 6.25 -2.46 32.60
C LYS A 259 6.13 -3.98 32.77
N ARG A 260 5.89 -4.67 31.66
CA ARG A 260 5.83 -6.13 31.50
C ARG A 260 7.06 -6.66 30.78
N LEU A 261 7.20 -7.98 30.78
CA LEU A 261 8.29 -8.67 30.10
C LEU A 261 8.14 -8.65 28.57
N VAL A 262 6.90 -8.63 28.07
CA VAL A 262 6.62 -8.71 26.63
C VAL A 262 6.47 -7.31 26.04
N ALA A 263 7.27 -7.00 25.01
CA ALA A 263 7.28 -5.69 24.37
C ALA A 263 5.93 -5.29 23.75
N ALA A 264 5.18 -6.26 23.20
CA ALA A 264 3.85 -6.01 22.66
C ALA A 264 2.85 -5.60 23.76
N GLU A 265 2.90 -6.24 24.94
CA GLU A 265 2.08 -5.85 26.09
C GLU A 265 2.43 -4.44 26.58
N ASN A 266 3.73 -4.12 26.61
CA ASN A 266 4.19 -2.78 26.97
C ASN A 266 3.66 -1.71 25.99
N LEU A 267 3.60 -2.01 24.69
CA LEU A 267 3.03 -1.07 23.71
C LEU A 267 1.53 -0.85 23.96
N SER A 268 0.77 -1.88 24.30
CA SER A 268 -0.64 -1.73 24.70
C SER A 268 -0.79 -0.89 25.96
N ILE A 269 0.04 -1.13 26.98
CA ILE A 269 0.03 -0.33 28.22
C ILE A 269 0.39 1.13 27.94
N LEU A 270 1.34 1.37 27.04
CA LEU A 270 1.70 2.72 26.62
C LEU A 270 0.53 3.45 25.96
N ILE A 271 -0.27 2.78 25.12
CA ILE A 271 -1.49 3.35 24.54
C ILE A 271 -2.50 3.70 25.65
N GLU A 272 -2.67 2.85 26.66
CA GLU A 272 -3.55 3.16 27.80
C GLU A 272 -3.05 4.37 28.61
N VAL A 273 -1.73 4.52 28.81
CA VAL A 273 -1.16 5.72 29.43
C VAL A 273 -1.50 6.98 28.62
N PHE A 274 -1.40 6.93 27.29
CA PHE A 274 -1.84 8.04 26.45
C PHE A 274 -3.34 8.32 26.59
N ARG A 275 -4.19 7.29 26.71
CA ARG A 275 -5.64 7.45 26.91
C ARG A 275 -5.97 8.14 28.21
N GLU A 276 -5.28 7.76 29.28
CA GLU A 276 -5.42 8.34 30.61
C GLU A 276 -4.96 9.81 30.63
N ARG A 277 -3.86 10.13 29.92
CA ARG A 277 -3.23 11.46 29.94
C ARG A 277 -3.85 12.46 28.96
N VAL A 278 -4.40 11.98 27.83
CA VAL A 278 -4.96 12.83 26.78
C VAL A 278 -6.37 12.34 26.39
N PRO A 279 -7.41 12.69 27.15
CA PRO A 279 -8.77 12.19 26.91
C PRO A 279 -9.38 12.56 25.55
N GLY A 280 -8.90 13.65 24.92
CA GLY A 280 -9.42 14.16 23.65
C GLY A 280 -8.74 13.62 22.39
N ILE A 281 -7.72 12.77 22.53
CA ILE A 281 -6.98 12.26 21.37
C ILE A 281 -7.76 11.15 20.65
N VAL A 282 -7.69 11.14 19.32
CA VAL A 282 -8.30 10.09 18.52
C VAL A 282 -7.39 8.85 18.50
N TYR A 283 -8.00 7.67 18.65
CA TYR A 283 -7.30 6.38 18.55
C TYR A 283 -7.82 5.58 17.36
N ASP A 284 -6.92 5.14 16.50
CA ASP A 284 -7.22 4.23 15.40
C ASP A 284 -6.46 2.92 15.58
N GLN A 285 -7.22 1.83 15.72
CA GLN A 285 -6.68 0.47 15.85
C GLN A 285 -7.13 -0.43 14.68
N SER A 286 -7.76 0.16 13.66
CA SER A 286 -8.45 -0.58 12.61
C SER A 286 -7.52 -1.09 11.52
N TYR A 287 -6.29 -0.58 11.43
CA TYR A 287 -5.32 -0.93 10.38
C TYR A 287 -5.18 -2.45 10.20
N ASN A 288 -4.98 -3.19 11.29
CA ASN A 288 -4.77 -4.64 11.22
C ASN A 288 -5.98 -5.39 10.63
N ALA A 289 -7.20 -4.89 10.87
CA ALA A 289 -8.44 -5.48 10.35
C ALA A 289 -8.63 -5.18 8.86
N VAL A 290 -8.23 -3.99 8.39
CA VAL A 290 -8.38 -3.59 6.97
C VAL A 290 -7.15 -3.80 6.11
N ARG A 291 -6.04 -4.28 6.69
CA ARG A 291 -4.77 -4.47 5.97
C ARG A 291 -4.93 -5.24 4.67
N LYS A 292 -5.67 -6.36 4.68
CA LYS A 292 -5.92 -7.16 3.48
C LYS A 292 -6.78 -6.41 2.46
N THR A 293 -7.72 -5.60 2.93
CA THR A 293 -8.60 -4.76 2.12
C THR A 293 -7.84 -3.61 1.45
N LEU A 294 -6.71 -3.17 2.01
CA LEU A 294 -5.83 -2.16 1.41
C LEU A 294 -4.95 -2.70 0.30
N GLU A 295 -4.64 -4.01 0.30
CA GLU A 295 -3.65 -4.64 -0.58
C GLU A 295 -3.87 -4.39 -2.07
N PRO A 296 -5.11 -4.40 -2.63
CA PRO A 296 -5.31 -4.21 -4.06
C PRO A 296 -4.79 -2.85 -4.57
N VAL A 297 -4.92 -1.80 -3.75
CA VAL A 297 -4.58 -0.42 -4.11
C VAL A 297 -3.26 0.04 -3.50
N TRP A 298 -3.04 -0.27 -2.23
CA TRP A 298 -1.80 0.00 -1.49
C TRP A 298 -1.12 -1.31 -1.14
N ARG A 299 -0.41 -1.87 -2.12
CA ARG A 299 0.31 -3.13 -1.97
C ARG A 299 1.42 -3.06 -0.94
N SER A 300 1.71 -4.21 -0.35
CA SER A 300 2.96 -4.42 0.38
C SER A 300 4.14 -4.25 -0.58
N GLU A 301 5.19 -3.57 -0.13
CA GLU A 301 6.39 -3.35 -0.92
C GLU A 301 7.20 -4.64 -1.05
N GLN A 302 7.61 -4.97 -2.26
CA GLN A 302 8.57 -6.03 -2.53
C GLN A 302 9.85 -5.42 -3.12
N GLN A 303 11.00 -5.74 -2.53
CA GLN A 303 12.31 -5.31 -2.99
C GLN A 303 13.18 -6.54 -3.23
N ASN A 304 13.82 -6.59 -4.40
CA ASN A 304 14.77 -7.64 -4.76
C ASN A 304 16.17 -7.03 -4.77
N GLU A 305 17.05 -7.55 -3.94
CA GLU A 305 18.44 -7.14 -3.83
C GLU A 305 19.36 -8.29 -4.28
N SER A 306 20.34 -8.00 -5.13
CA SER A 306 21.44 -8.93 -5.34
C SER A 306 22.45 -8.74 -4.22
N THR A 307 22.73 -9.81 -3.46
CA THR A 307 23.77 -9.81 -2.42
C THR A 307 25.17 -10.03 -3.00
N GLY A 308 25.27 -10.13 -4.33
CA GLY A 308 26.52 -10.28 -5.06
C GLY A 308 27.08 -11.71 -5.06
N TRP A 309 28.31 -11.83 -5.55
CA TRP A 309 29.03 -13.10 -5.61
C TRP A 309 29.61 -13.44 -4.24
N ARG A 310 29.29 -14.64 -3.74
CA ARG A 310 29.93 -15.20 -2.54
C ARG A 310 30.84 -16.35 -2.94
N ARG A 311 32.04 -16.39 -2.36
CA ARG A 311 32.99 -17.49 -2.56
C ARG A 311 32.73 -18.56 -1.50
N ASP A 312 32.08 -19.65 -1.89
CA ASP A 312 31.77 -20.74 -0.97
C ASP A 312 33.00 -21.61 -0.68
N ARG A 313 33.83 -21.83 -1.72
CA ARG A 313 35.05 -22.66 -1.65
C ARG A 313 36.08 -22.14 -2.66
N PRO A 314 37.36 -22.55 -2.56
CA PRO A 314 38.34 -22.25 -3.61
C PRO A 314 37.83 -22.69 -4.99
N GLY A 315 37.68 -21.74 -5.91
CA GLY A 315 37.20 -22.00 -7.28
C GLY A 315 35.68 -22.11 -7.45
N LYS A 316 34.88 -22.03 -6.37
CA LYS A 316 33.41 -22.09 -6.44
C LYS A 316 32.80 -20.76 -5.98
N TYR A 317 32.00 -20.16 -6.86
CA TYR A 317 31.24 -18.95 -6.59
C TYR A 317 29.74 -19.25 -6.68
N SER A 318 28.97 -18.60 -5.81
CA SER A 318 27.52 -18.57 -5.86
C SER A 318 27.04 -17.12 -5.95
N LEU A 319 25.87 -16.94 -6.57
CA LEU A 319 25.18 -15.67 -6.61
C LEU A 319 24.10 -15.70 -5.54
N GLY A 320 24.12 -14.74 -4.61
CA GLY A 320 23.06 -14.61 -3.63
C GLY A 320 22.05 -13.54 -4.03
N SER A 321 20.77 -13.80 -3.90
CA SER A 321 19.69 -12.80 -4.03
C SER A 321 18.84 -12.78 -2.76
N ALA A 322 18.25 -11.63 -2.45
CA ALA A 322 17.35 -11.46 -1.33
C ALA A 322 16.07 -10.76 -1.80
N THR A 323 14.92 -11.34 -1.51
CA THR A 323 13.61 -10.74 -1.74
C THR A 323 13.00 -10.37 -0.39
N GLU A 324 12.76 -9.09 -0.17
CA GLU A 324 12.08 -8.58 1.03
C GLU A 324 10.68 -8.09 0.68
N THR A 325 9.68 -8.52 1.45
CA THR A 325 8.29 -8.06 1.38
C THR A 325 7.90 -7.40 2.69
N SER A 326 7.37 -6.18 2.66
CA SER A 326 7.03 -5.39 3.84
C SER A 326 5.74 -4.58 3.64
N ASN A 327 4.86 -4.56 4.64
CA ASN A 327 3.66 -3.70 4.65
C ASN A 327 3.91 -2.31 5.29
N GLU A 328 5.16 -1.94 5.55
CA GLU A 328 5.50 -0.70 6.25
C GLU A 328 4.99 0.57 5.55
N SER A 329 5.09 0.66 4.22
CA SER A 329 4.56 1.81 3.48
C SER A 329 3.04 1.81 3.41
N GLN A 330 2.40 0.64 3.34
CA GLN A 330 0.94 0.52 3.44
C GLN A 330 0.44 1.04 4.80
N PHE A 331 1.08 0.66 5.92
CA PHE A 331 0.77 1.21 7.24
C PHE A 331 0.98 2.73 7.29
N SER A 332 2.10 3.23 6.75
CA SER A 332 2.42 4.65 6.74
C SER A 332 1.42 5.49 5.93
N ARG A 333 0.96 4.99 4.77
CA ARG A 333 -0.08 5.66 3.97
C ARG A 333 -1.42 5.67 4.68
N TYR A 334 -1.78 4.54 5.29
CA TYR A 334 -3.01 4.45 6.08
C TYR A 334 -3.02 5.47 7.22
N SER A 335 -2.00 5.46 8.09
CA SER A 335 -1.94 6.36 9.24
C SER A 335 -1.99 7.84 8.84
N ARG A 336 -1.27 8.20 7.78
CA ARG A 336 -1.29 9.56 7.21
C ARG A 336 -2.64 9.95 6.63
N LEU A 337 -3.33 9.02 5.96
CA LEU A 337 -4.70 9.27 5.49
C LEU A 337 -5.64 9.54 6.66
N ARG A 338 -5.53 8.77 7.75
CA ARG A 338 -6.35 8.98 8.95
C ARG A 338 -6.11 10.37 9.55
N PHE A 339 -4.84 10.80 9.64
CA PHE A 339 -4.49 12.14 10.10
C PHE A 339 -4.99 13.24 9.15
N TYR A 340 -4.80 13.06 7.84
CA TYR A 340 -5.27 13.99 6.82
C TYR A 340 -6.79 14.21 6.92
N LEU A 341 -7.58 13.14 7.00
CA LEU A 341 -9.04 13.25 7.10
C LEU A 341 -9.50 13.93 8.39
N LEU A 342 -8.84 13.63 9.52
CA LEU A 342 -9.14 14.25 10.80
C LEU A 342 -8.87 15.76 10.79
N THR A 343 -7.76 16.18 10.17
CA THR A 343 -7.42 17.61 10.05
C THR A 343 -8.34 18.35 9.08
N GLN A 344 -8.81 17.71 8.00
CA GLN A 344 -9.80 18.30 7.11
C GLN A 344 -11.17 18.48 7.78
N GLN A 345 -11.63 17.50 8.57
CA GLN A 345 -12.89 17.61 9.32
C GLN A 345 -12.87 18.77 10.32
N GLN A 346 -11.76 18.93 11.04
CA GLN A 346 -11.61 20.03 11.99
C GLN A 346 -11.63 21.41 11.31
N LEU A 347 -11.09 21.53 10.09
CA LEU A 347 -11.16 22.77 9.32
C LEU A 347 -12.60 23.11 8.90
N THR A 348 -13.37 22.12 8.46
CA THR A 348 -14.77 22.34 8.06
C THR A 348 -15.67 22.70 9.23
N ASP A 349 -15.38 22.21 10.44
CA ASP A 349 -16.16 22.51 11.65
C ASP A 349 -15.85 23.90 12.24
N ILE A 350 -14.72 24.52 11.89
CA ILE A 350 -14.35 25.89 12.31
C ILE A 350 -15.03 26.95 11.43
N ASP A 351 -15.30 26.61 10.17
CA ASP A 351 -15.90 27.52 9.18
C ASP A 351 -17.45 27.48 9.14
N ALA A 352 -18.07 26.57 9.90
CA ALA A 352 -19.52 26.44 10.08
C ALA A 352 -19.99 27.09 11.39
#